data_AF-A0AAN7W2J8-F1
#
_entry.id   AF-A0AAN7W2J8-F1
#
_cell.length_a   1.000
_cell.length_b   1.000
_cell.length_c   1.000
_cell.angle_alpha   90.00
_cell.angle_beta   90.00
_cell.angle_gamma   90.00
#
_symmetry.space_group_name_H-M   'P 1'
#
loop_
_entity.id
_entity.type
_entity.pdbx_description
1 polymer ?
#
loop_
_entity_poly.entity_id
_entity_poly.type
_entity_poly.pdbx_seq_one_letter_code
_entity_poly.pdbx_strand_id
1 'polypeptide(L)'
;MYVMNSVYKVTDRSQISVDDFPVGYPNLATFADSDESFSLYRRFGYLQSRLLLDKQDELRQLEIQLDVLDKDEKDPAALISRDGQGQPRKALLTQIESKFRDYASLLSTAHELISFHRPADSEHQSVLNYMFNVAPIHDAESQYIYCKEDLVTLRPGRENAWLDRSIEKALQPLNCHLVRYLFCSKESQRKASDAKQVYCCRKRIERCSVAIVTAVILFLLIVPIYLLFHLIGGPREAMSPHANAVCIGILLVFTLLFSAAMSLFTSAKKHEILGAAAAYCAVLVVFLGNVGNVSAS
;
A
#
# COMPACT_ATOMS: atom_id res chain seq x y z
N MET A 1 55.65 2.89 8.55
CA MET A 1 55.16 1.51 8.43
C MET A 1 54.42 1.15 9.72
N TYR A 2 53.14 1.48 9.82
CA TYR A 2 52.22 0.88 10.80
C TYR A 2 50.91 0.65 10.05
N VAL A 3 50.62 -0.62 9.85
CA VAL A 3 49.51 -1.17 9.07
C VAL A 3 48.27 -1.25 9.93
N MET A 4 47.14 -0.99 9.28
CA MET A 4 45.74 -1.32 9.60
C MET A 4 45.52 -2.28 10.77
N ASN A 5 44.57 -1.92 11.65
CA ASN A 5 43.51 -2.82 12.11
C ASN A 5 42.49 -2.02 12.96
N SER A 6 41.66 -1.19 12.32
CA SER A 6 40.36 -0.86 12.90
C SER A 6 39.37 -1.87 12.37
N VAL A 7 39.28 -3.00 13.07
CA VAL A 7 38.25 -4.00 12.91
C VAL A 7 36.90 -3.28 13.00
N TYR A 8 36.19 -3.19 11.88
CA TYR A 8 34.76 -2.89 11.88
C TYR A 8 34.09 -4.00 12.67
N LYS A 9 33.87 -3.78 13.97
CA LYS A 9 32.92 -4.58 14.73
C LYS A 9 31.59 -4.41 14.00
N VAL A 10 31.07 -5.50 13.45
CA VAL A 10 29.67 -5.57 13.04
C VAL A 10 28.87 -5.49 14.33
N THR A 11 28.61 -4.26 14.78
CA THR A 11 27.73 -3.97 15.90
C THR A 11 26.34 -4.45 15.50
N ASP A 12 25.70 -5.21 16.38
CA ASP A 12 24.31 -5.63 16.23
C ASP A 12 23.45 -4.41 15.86
N ARG A 13 22.90 -4.40 14.61
CA ARG A 13 22.15 -3.24 14.06
C ARG A 13 20.94 -2.86 14.90
N SER A 14 20.50 -3.71 15.82
CA SER A 14 19.38 -3.44 16.72
C SER A 14 19.65 -2.36 17.78
N GLN A 15 20.88 -1.84 17.89
CA GLN A 15 21.28 -0.84 18.91
C GLN A 15 21.79 0.49 18.36
N ILE A 16 21.84 0.68 17.04
CA ILE A 16 22.42 1.89 16.45
C ILE A 16 21.39 3.03 16.52
N SER A 17 21.72 4.11 17.23
CA SER A 17 20.92 5.33 17.28
C SER A 17 21.22 6.23 16.08
N VAL A 18 20.23 7.01 15.64
CA VAL A 18 20.41 8.05 14.62
C VAL A 18 21.46 9.08 15.07
N ASP A 19 21.59 9.29 16.39
CA ASP A 19 22.53 10.23 17.00
C ASP A 19 24.00 9.73 16.97
N ASP A 20 24.22 8.45 16.65
CA ASP A 20 25.57 7.88 16.59
C ASP A 20 26.33 8.28 15.30
N PHE A 21 25.63 8.90 14.33
CA PHE A 21 26.19 9.30 13.04
C PHE A 21 26.34 10.81 12.90
N PRO A 22 27.36 11.26 12.14
CA PRO A 22 27.56 12.68 11.89
C PRO A 22 26.37 13.28 11.13
N VAL A 23 26.02 14.52 11.49
CA VAL A 23 25.01 15.33 10.81
C VAL A 23 25.35 15.41 9.32
N GLY A 24 24.37 15.14 8.47
CA GLY A 24 24.56 14.98 7.04
C GLY A 24 23.75 13.83 6.46
N TYR A 25 24.15 13.42 5.24
CA TYR A 25 23.65 12.20 4.60
C TYR A 25 23.81 10.92 5.44
N PRO A 26 24.89 10.70 6.23
CA PRO A 26 25.00 9.50 7.06
C PRO A 26 23.86 9.40 8.08
N ASN A 27 23.58 10.48 8.79
CA ASN A 27 22.50 10.55 9.77
C ASN A 27 21.11 10.43 9.11
N LEU A 28 20.89 11.07 7.95
CA LEU A 28 19.65 10.92 7.17
C LEU A 28 19.45 9.47 6.67
N ALA A 29 20.52 8.81 6.22
CA ALA A 29 20.47 7.42 5.79
C ALA A 29 20.12 6.47 6.95
N THR A 30 20.71 6.69 8.13
CA THR A 30 20.36 5.93 9.33
C THR A 30 18.89 6.14 9.73
N PHE A 31 18.40 7.38 9.65
CA PHE A 31 16.98 7.65 9.88
C PHE A 31 16.08 6.93 8.86
N ALA A 32 16.43 6.95 7.57
CA ALA A 32 15.66 6.26 6.52
C ALA A 32 15.67 4.73 6.66
N ASP A 33 16.76 4.15 7.17
CA ASP A 33 16.91 2.69 7.46
C ASP A 33 16.27 2.28 8.79
N SER A 34 15.98 3.24 9.68
CA SER A 34 15.45 2.94 11.01
C SER A 34 14.02 2.37 11.00
N ASP A 35 13.18 2.74 10.02
CA ASP A 35 11.85 2.16 9.77
C ASP A 35 11.60 2.10 8.27
N GLU A 36 11.02 1.00 7.77
CA GLU A 36 10.60 0.87 6.38
C GLU A 36 9.67 2.01 5.92
N SER A 37 8.96 2.63 6.85
CA SER A 37 8.04 3.75 6.60
C SER A 37 8.75 5.08 6.36
N PHE A 38 10.03 5.19 6.73
CA PHE A 38 10.86 6.37 6.50
C PHE A 38 11.73 6.23 5.24
N SER A 39 11.71 5.07 4.59
CA SER A 39 12.38 4.79 3.31
C SER A 39 11.67 5.47 2.13
N LEU A 40 11.71 6.80 2.12
CA LEU A 40 11.11 7.66 1.10
C LEU A 40 12.14 8.14 0.10
N TYR A 41 11.88 7.87 -1.17
CA TYR A 41 12.78 8.24 -2.26
C TYR A 41 12.02 8.89 -3.40
N ARG A 42 12.74 9.63 -4.23
CA ARG A 42 12.18 10.19 -5.45
C ARG A 42 12.08 9.11 -6.53
N ARG A 43 10.97 9.13 -7.24
CA ARG A 43 10.74 8.36 -8.46
C ARG A 43 11.35 9.02 -9.69
N PHE A 44 11.47 10.36 -9.70
CA PHE A 44 11.91 11.15 -10.86
C PHE A 44 11.02 10.98 -12.10
N GLY A 45 9.70 10.94 -11.92
CA GLY A 45 8.76 10.62 -13.00
C GLY A 45 8.87 11.56 -14.21
N TYR A 46 9.00 12.86 -13.97
CA TYR A 46 9.17 13.84 -15.06
C TYR A 46 10.46 13.62 -15.86
N LEU A 47 11.57 13.31 -15.17
CA LEU A 47 12.85 13.09 -15.83
C LEU A 47 12.83 11.80 -16.64
N GLN A 48 12.23 10.73 -16.12
CA GLN A 48 12.03 9.48 -16.85
C GLN A 48 11.22 9.69 -18.12
N SER A 49 10.12 10.45 -18.06
CA SER A 49 9.32 10.76 -19.25
C SER A 49 10.14 11.51 -20.30
N ARG A 50 11.00 12.47 -19.89
CA ARG A 50 11.90 13.17 -20.83
C ARG A 50 12.91 12.24 -21.49
N LEU A 51 13.52 11.34 -20.72
CA LEU A 51 14.47 10.36 -21.25
C LEU A 51 13.79 9.38 -22.22
N LEU A 52 12.55 8.96 -21.92
CA LEU A 52 11.77 8.10 -22.82
C LEU A 52 11.42 8.82 -24.14
N LEU A 53 10.97 10.06 -24.06
CA LEU A 53 10.64 10.87 -25.25
C LEU A 53 11.88 11.13 -26.12
N ASP A 54 13.03 11.40 -25.50
CA ASP A 54 14.31 11.56 -26.20
C ASP A 54 14.71 10.28 -26.96
N LYS A 55 14.62 9.12 -26.29
CA LYS A 55 14.91 7.82 -26.90
C LYS A 55 13.92 7.43 -27.99
N GLN A 56 12.65 7.81 -27.87
CA GLN A 56 11.64 7.64 -28.92
C GLN A 56 12.01 8.45 -30.17
N ASP A 57 12.46 9.68 -30.02
CA ASP A 57 12.89 10.49 -31.17
C ASP A 57 14.14 9.93 -31.84
N GLU A 58 15.13 9.47 -31.06
CA GLU A 58 16.32 8.79 -31.60
C GLU A 58 15.92 7.57 -32.46
N LEU A 59 15.01 6.73 -31.97
CA LEU A 59 14.52 5.56 -32.71
C LEU A 59 13.73 5.94 -33.96
N ARG A 60 12.86 6.97 -33.87
CA ARG A 60 12.11 7.50 -35.01
C ARG A 60 13.03 7.98 -36.13
N GLN A 61 14.13 8.66 -35.79
CA GLN A 61 15.11 9.11 -36.79
C GLN A 61 15.77 7.93 -37.50
N LEU A 62 16.12 6.86 -36.77
CA LEU A 62 16.71 5.65 -37.35
C LEU A 62 15.70 4.87 -38.19
N GLU A 63 14.44 4.82 -37.79
CA GLU A 63 13.34 4.23 -38.57
C GLU A 63 13.18 4.95 -39.92
N ILE A 64 13.17 6.28 -39.92
CA ILE A 64 13.12 7.08 -41.15
C ILE A 64 14.33 6.79 -42.05
N GLN A 65 15.54 6.68 -41.48
CA GLN A 65 16.74 6.34 -42.25
C GLN A 65 16.65 4.93 -42.86
N LEU A 66 16.09 3.97 -42.13
CA LEU A 66 15.89 2.61 -42.62
C LEU A 66 14.86 2.58 -43.75
N ASP A 67 13.75 3.32 -43.60
CA ASP A 67 12.72 3.46 -44.64
C ASP A 67 13.28 4.09 -45.92
N VAL A 68 14.18 5.06 -45.80
CA VAL A 68 14.85 5.68 -46.96
C VAL A 68 15.75 4.65 -47.66
N LEU A 69 16.57 3.90 -46.90
CA LEU A 69 17.40 2.85 -47.47
C LEU A 69 16.58 1.76 -48.17
N ASP A 70 15.46 1.36 -47.59
CA ASP A 70 14.57 0.34 -48.16
C ASP A 70 13.86 0.85 -49.43
N LYS A 71 13.55 2.15 -49.53
CA LYS A 71 12.96 2.77 -50.73
C LYS A 71 13.96 3.02 -51.86
N ASP A 72 15.21 3.33 -51.50
CA ASP A 72 16.29 3.61 -52.45
C ASP A 72 16.94 2.33 -53.00
N GLU A 73 16.60 1.16 -52.45
CA GLU A 73 17.13 -0.13 -52.89
C GLU A 73 16.64 -0.49 -54.29
N LYS A 74 17.60 -0.71 -55.20
CA LYS A 74 17.32 -0.99 -56.62
C LYS A 74 17.24 -2.47 -56.91
N ASP A 75 17.86 -3.31 -56.08
CA ASP A 75 17.82 -4.76 -56.23
C ASP A 75 16.71 -5.37 -55.36
N PRO A 76 15.62 -5.88 -55.94
CA PRO A 76 14.56 -6.55 -55.18
C PRO A 76 15.09 -7.75 -54.37
N ALA A 77 16.14 -8.43 -54.85
CA ALA A 77 16.70 -9.58 -54.16
C ALA A 77 17.39 -9.20 -52.83
N ALA A 78 17.91 -7.97 -52.73
CA ALA A 78 18.54 -7.44 -51.51
C ALA A 78 17.52 -7.21 -50.37
N LEU A 79 16.26 -6.92 -50.71
CA LEU A 79 15.17 -6.78 -49.73
C LEU A 79 14.56 -8.13 -49.34
N ILE A 80 14.63 -9.13 -50.22
CA ILE A 80 14.01 -10.45 -50.02
C ILE A 80 14.95 -11.41 -49.29
N SER A 81 16.26 -11.32 -49.52
CA SER A 81 17.26 -12.20 -48.91
C SER A 81 18.10 -11.50 -47.86
N ARG A 82 18.33 -12.18 -46.71
CA ARG A 82 19.26 -11.73 -45.67
C ARG A 82 20.72 -11.68 -46.16
N ASP A 83 21.07 -12.54 -47.11
CA ASP A 83 22.42 -12.61 -47.69
C ASP A 83 22.66 -11.50 -48.72
N GLY A 84 21.59 -10.88 -49.22
CA GLY A 84 21.63 -9.72 -50.13
C GLY A 84 21.68 -8.37 -49.42
N GLN A 85 21.63 -8.32 -48.08
CA GLN A 85 21.64 -7.06 -47.35
C GLN A 85 22.94 -6.28 -47.59
N GLY A 86 22.82 -5.07 -48.12
CA GLY A 86 23.93 -4.13 -48.16
C GLY A 86 24.49 -3.87 -46.75
N GLN A 87 25.82 -3.74 -46.65
CA GLN A 87 26.52 -3.36 -45.40
C GLN A 87 25.88 -2.16 -44.66
N PRO A 88 25.43 -1.06 -45.32
CA PRO A 88 24.82 0.07 -44.61
C PRO A 88 23.52 -0.30 -43.89
N ARG A 89 22.66 -1.13 -44.52
CA ARG A 89 21.39 -1.57 -43.94
C ARG A 89 21.61 -2.42 -42.69
N LYS A 90 22.55 -3.37 -42.76
CA LYS A 90 22.90 -4.23 -41.63
C LYS A 90 23.50 -3.42 -40.46
N ALA A 91 24.36 -2.45 -40.76
CA ALA A 91 24.91 -1.55 -39.75
C ALA A 91 23.81 -0.73 -39.06
N LEU A 92 22.86 -0.19 -39.83
CA LEU A 92 21.74 0.58 -39.30
C LEU A 92 20.82 -0.29 -38.42
N LEU A 93 20.48 -1.51 -38.85
CA LEU A 93 19.70 -2.45 -38.04
C LEU A 93 20.40 -2.82 -36.72
N THR A 94 21.73 -2.95 -36.74
CA THR A 94 22.52 -3.20 -35.51
C THR A 94 22.44 -2.00 -34.56
N GLN A 95 22.50 -0.78 -35.11
CA GLN A 95 22.34 0.44 -34.32
C GLN A 95 20.94 0.58 -33.73
N ILE A 96 19.90 0.28 -34.52
CA ILE A 96 18.51 0.25 -34.06
C ILE A 96 18.35 -0.75 -32.93
N GLU A 97 18.87 -1.98 -33.08
CA GLU A 97 18.80 -3.01 -32.04
C GLU A 97 19.42 -2.52 -30.73
N SER A 98 20.60 -1.90 -30.78
CA SER A 98 21.25 -1.34 -29.60
C SER A 98 20.37 -0.27 -28.93
N LYS A 99 19.89 0.71 -29.69
CA LYS A 99 19.06 1.81 -29.17
C LYS A 99 17.71 1.33 -28.64
N PHE A 100 17.14 0.32 -29.28
CA PHE A 100 15.88 -0.28 -28.85
C PHE A 100 16.04 -1.02 -27.52
N ARG A 101 17.15 -1.72 -27.30
CA ARG A 101 17.46 -2.33 -26.00
C ARG A 101 17.59 -1.30 -24.90
N ASP A 102 18.27 -0.18 -25.15
CA ASP A 102 18.38 0.93 -24.18
C ASP A 102 17.00 1.50 -23.83
N TYR A 103 16.17 1.76 -24.85
CA TYR A 103 14.79 2.23 -24.68
C TYR A 103 13.93 1.24 -23.89
N ALA A 104 13.97 -0.05 -24.25
CA ALA A 104 13.22 -1.09 -23.58
C ALA A 104 13.63 -1.23 -22.10
N SER A 105 14.94 -1.21 -21.82
CA SER A 105 15.45 -1.24 -20.45
C SER A 105 14.94 -0.05 -19.63
N LEU A 106 15.02 1.17 -20.18
CA LEU A 106 14.53 2.37 -19.52
C LEU A 106 13.02 2.32 -19.26
N LEU A 107 12.24 1.80 -20.23
CA LEU A 107 10.80 1.64 -20.10
C LEU A 107 10.43 0.63 -19.00
N SER A 108 11.14 -0.50 -18.93
CA SER A 108 10.98 -1.48 -17.85
C SER A 108 11.30 -0.87 -16.48
N THR A 109 12.42 -0.17 -16.35
CA THR A 109 12.79 0.52 -15.10
C THR A 109 11.75 1.59 -14.72
N ALA A 110 11.23 2.35 -15.68
CA ALA A 110 10.17 3.32 -15.42
C ALA A 110 8.87 2.64 -14.97
N HIS A 111 8.50 1.50 -15.57
CA HIS A 111 7.35 0.71 -15.17
C HIS A 111 7.49 0.19 -13.73
N GLU A 112 8.64 -0.37 -13.38
CA GLU A 112 8.95 -0.82 -12.01
C GLU A 112 8.87 0.35 -11.03
N LEU A 113 9.43 1.51 -11.38
CA LEU A 113 9.41 2.69 -10.53
C LEU A 113 7.99 3.26 -10.34
N ILE A 114 7.12 3.13 -11.32
CA ILE A 114 5.69 3.48 -11.21
C ILE A 114 4.93 2.49 -10.33
N SER A 115 5.36 1.23 -10.26
CA SER A 115 4.71 0.18 -9.47
C SER A 115 4.93 0.34 -7.95
N PHE A 116 5.93 1.10 -7.53
CA PHE A 116 6.11 1.42 -6.11
C PHE A 116 4.94 2.22 -5.57
N HIS A 117 4.67 1.99 -4.29
CA HIS A 117 3.59 2.66 -3.60
C HIS A 117 3.97 4.10 -3.27
N ARG A 118 2.95 4.96 -3.23
CA ARG A 118 3.09 6.30 -2.69
C ARG A 118 3.13 6.24 -1.17
N PRO A 119 3.91 7.11 -0.51
CA PRO A 119 3.93 7.15 0.95
C PRO A 119 2.59 7.56 1.52
N ALA A 120 2.24 7.01 2.69
CA ALA A 120 1.08 7.49 3.43
C ALA A 120 1.31 8.92 3.94
N ASP A 121 0.23 9.67 4.14
CA ASP A 121 0.31 11.06 4.60
C ASP A 121 1.05 11.20 5.93
N SER A 122 0.81 10.28 6.86
CA SER A 122 1.44 10.24 8.18
C SER A 122 2.95 9.92 8.11
N GLU A 123 3.34 9.05 7.19
CA GLU A 123 4.74 8.67 6.95
C GLU A 123 5.52 9.84 6.35
N HIS A 124 4.95 10.45 5.30
CA HIS A 124 5.49 11.67 4.70
C HIS A 124 5.63 12.80 5.72
N GLN A 125 4.62 13.01 6.57
CA GLN A 125 4.68 14.01 7.63
C GLN A 125 5.76 13.71 8.68
N SER A 126 5.97 12.43 9.00
CA SER A 126 7.02 12.03 9.97
C SER A 126 8.41 12.36 9.43
N VAL A 127 8.67 12.08 8.15
CA VAL A 127 9.93 12.44 7.49
C VAL A 127 10.07 13.95 7.36
N LEU A 128 9.00 14.68 6.99
CA LEU A 128 9.01 16.13 6.95
C LEU A 128 9.37 16.76 8.31
N ASN A 129 8.75 16.26 9.39
CA ASN A 129 9.05 16.74 10.74
C ASN A 129 10.51 16.48 11.11
N TYR A 130 11.05 15.32 10.75
CA TYR A 130 12.46 15.01 10.97
C TYR A 130 13.37 15.99 10.20
N MET A 131 13.11 16.16 8.90
CA MET A 131 13.88 17.06 8.03
C MET A 131 13.82 18.51 8.50
N PHE A 132 12.68 18.95 9.02
CA PHE A 132 12.50 20.30 9.56
C PHE A 132 13.20 20.51 10.91
N ASN A 133 13.09 19.52 11.81
CA ASN A 133 13.63 19.65 13.18
C ASN A 133 15.15 19.43 13.25
N VAL A 134 15.67 18.48 12.48
CA VAL A 134 17.09 18.11 12.49
C VAL A 134 17.87 18.87 11.42
N ALA A 135 17.22 19.21 10.29
CA ALA A 135 17.87 19.83 9.13
C ALA A 135 19.19 19.12 8.74
N PRO A 136 19.15 17.80 8.47
CA PRO A 136 20.38 17.00 8.31
C PRO A 136 21.14 17.32 7.02
N ILE A 137 20.48 17.87 6.00
CA ILE A 137 21.08 18.22 4.71
C ILE A 137 20.75 19.66 4.33
N HIS A 138 21.44 20.19 3.33
CA HIS A 138 21.25 21.58 2.91
C HIS A 138 19.83 21.84 2.39
N ASP A 139 19.31 23.05 2.59
CA ASP A 139 17.94 23.40 2.22
C ASP A 139 17.64 23.19 0.74
N ALA A 140 18.60 23.46 -0.14
CA ALA A 140 18.43 23.21 -1.57
C ALA A 140 18.26 21.71 -1.88
N GLU A 141 18.95 20.85 -1.12
CA GLU A 141 18.88 19.40 -1.28
C GLU A 141 17.63 18.82 -0.61
N SER A 142 17.14 19.41 0.49
CA SER A 142 15.94 18.94 1.18
C SER A 142 14.65 19.16 0.41
N GLN A 143 14.64 20.06 -0.59
CA GLN A 143 13.44 20.46 -1.34
C GLN A 143 12.65 19.30 -1.96
N TYR A 144 13.31 18.17 -2.27
CA TYR A 144 12.60 17.03 -2.87
C TYR A 144 11.48 16.49 -1.99
N ILE A 145 11.58 16.63 -0.67
CA ILE A 145 10.59 16.06 0.25
C ILE A 145 9.22 16.76 0.11
N TYR A 146 9.19 17.99 -0.41
CA TYR A 146 7.95 18.72 -0.66
C TYR A 146 7.25 18.27 -1.95
N CYS A 147 7.95 17.60 -2.87
CA CYS A 147 7.39 17.06 -4.10
C CYS A 147 6.70 15.70 -3.86
N LYS A 148 5.63 15.70 -3.06
CA LYS A 148 4.94 14.47 -2.61
C LYS A 148 4.52 13.52 -3.74
N GLU A 149 4.11 14.07 -4.88
CA GLU A 149 3.68 13.30 -6.06
C GLU A 149 4.84 12.54 -6.75
N ASP A 150 6.08 12.94 -6.49
CA ASP A 150 7.30 12.31 -7.00
C ASP A 150 7.95 11.38 -5.97
N LEU A 151 7.35 11.19 -4.78
CA LEU A 151 7.86 10.30 -3.75
C LEU A 151 7.27 8.90 -3.85
N VAL A 152 8.12 7.91 -3.61
CA VAL A 152 7.77 6.49 -3.50
C VAL A 152 8.33 5.92 -2.20
N THR A 153 7.66 4.90 -1.67
CA THR A 153 8.15 4.10 -0.55
C THR A 153 8.65 2.74 -1.03
N LEU A 154 9.79 2.28 -0.48
CA LEU A 154 10.29 0.92 -0.73
C LEU A 154 9.50 -0.15 0.02
N ARG A 155 8.66 0.27 0.97
CA ARG A 155 7.82 -0.65 1.72
C ARG A 155 6.83 -1.33 0.77
N PRO A 156 6.75 -2.67 0.77
CA PRO A 156 5.70 -3.37 0.03
C PRO A 156 4.37 -2.85 0.53
N GLY A 157 3.56 -2.34 -0.40
CA GLY A 157 2.34 -1.62 -0.07
C GLY A 157 1.45 -2.43 0.84
N ARG A 158 1.22 -1.91 2.04
CA ARG A 158 0.13 -2.39 2.86
C ARG A 158 -1.14 -2.01 2.09
N GLU A 159 -1.92 -2.98 1.64
CA GLU A 159 -3.26 -2.79 1.05
C GLU A 159 -4.22 -1.98 1.97
N ASN A 160 -3.75 -1.64 3.17
CA ASN A 160 -4.49 -1.12 4.30
C ASN A 160 -4.36 0.40 4.46
N ALA A 161 -3.74 1.17 3.56
CA ALA A 161 -3.68 2.63 3.73
C ALA A 161 -5.08 3.27 3.77
N TRP A 162 -6.02 2.73 2.99
CA TRP A 162 -7.43 3.10 3.06
C TRP A 162 -8.15 2.53 4.30
N LEU A 163 -7.76 1.33 4.77
CA LEU A 163 -8.28 0.76 6.01
C LEU A 163 -7.83 1.57 7.22
N ASP A 164 -6.56 1.95 7.30
CA ASP A 164 -6.00 2.78 8.37
C ASP A 164 -6.74 4.13 8.42
N ARG A 165 -7.02 4.75 7.26
CA ARG A 165 -7.80 5.98 7.15
C ARG A 165 -9.29 5.78 7.52
N SER A 166 -9.87 4.63 7.20
CA SER A 166 -11.27 4.31 7.52
C SER A 166 -11.45 3.95 8.99
N ILE A 167 -10.50 3.20 9.56
CA ILE A 167 -10.36 2.93 10.99
C ILE A 167 -10.15 4.23 11.74
N GLU A 168 -9.27 5.13 11.27
CA GLU A 168 -9.05 6.44 11.89
C GLU A 168 -10.34 7.27 11.92
N LYS A 169 -11.09 7.34 10.80
CA LYS A 169 -12.38 8.04 10.72
C LYS A 169 -13.48 7.39 11.57
N ALA A 170 -13.56 6.06 11.59
CA ALA A 170 -14.55 5.32 12.37
C ALA A 170 -14.24 5.33 13.87
N LEU A 171 -12.96 5.41 14.24
CA LEU A 171 -12.50 5.57 15.61
C LEU A 171 -12.51 7.03 16.06
N GLN A 172 -12.51 8.01 15.16
CA GLN A 172 -12.62 9.44 15.46
C GLN A 172 -13.79 9.82 16.40
N PRO A 173 -15.02 9.27 16.25
CA PRO A 173 -16.11 9.50 17.21
C PRO A 173 -15.93 8.76 18.55
N LEU A 174 -15.20 7.63 18.57
CA LEU A 174 -14.82 6.89 19.79
C LEU A 174 -13.59 7.50 20.50
N ASN A 175 -13.00 8.56 19.92
CA ASN A 175 -11.63 9.02 20.18
C ASN A 175 -11.47 10.02 21.34
N CYS A 176 -12.51 10.35 22.09
CA CYS A 176 -12.41 11.40 23.11
C CYS A 176 -11.89 10.91 24.46
N HIS A 177 -12.08 9.63 24.83
CA HIS A 177 -11.67 9.16 26.17
C HIS A 177 -11.08 7.74 26.20
N LEU A 178 -11.64 6.79 25.45
CA LEU A 178 -11.21 5.38 25.52
C LEU A 178 -9.89 5.14 24.79
N VAL A 179 -9.73 5.75 23.61
CA VAL A 179 -8.49 5.69 22.82
C VAL A 179 -7.36 6.42 23.55
N ARG A 180 -7.59 7.62 24.09
CA ARG A 180 -6.56 8.31 24.88
C ARG A 180 -6.14 7.52 26.14
N TYR A 181 -7.08 6.81 26.78
CA TYR A 181 -6.82 5.99 27.98
C TYR A 181 -6.12 4.67 27.67
N LEU A 182 -6.48 3.99 26.58
CA LEU A 182 -5.86 2.73 26.15
C LEU A 182 -4.52 2.92 25.44
N PHE A 183 -4.34 4.05 24.73
CA PHE A 183 -3.19 4.29 23.85
C PHE A 183 -2.10 5.17 24.51
N CYS A 184 -2.45 6.04 25.48
CA CYS A 184 -1.47 6.78 26.29
C CYS A 184 -1.51 6.30 27.75
N SER A 185 -0.68 5.32 28.10
CA SER A 185 -0.38 5.07 29.51
C SER A 185 0.32 6.30 30.10
N LYS A 186 -0.09 6.73 31.29
CA LYS A 186 0.48 7.87 32.06
C LYS A 186 2.00 7.77 32.27
N GLU A 187 2.58 6.59 32.07
CA GLU A 187 4.02 6.33 32.13
C GLU A 187 4.80 6.90 30.93
N SER A 188 4.13 7.08 29.79
CA SER A 188 4.77 7.45 28.51
C SER A 188 5.07 8.95 28.35
N GLN A 189 4.46 9.83 29.16
CA GLN A 189 4.71 11.29 29.07
C GLN A 189 5.90 11.76 29.92
N ARG A 190 6.48 10.93 30.80
CA ARG A 190 7.57 11.34 31.70
C ARG A 190 8.98 11.05 31.19
N LYS A 191 9.13 10.38 30.04
CA LYS A 191 10.43 10.08 29.42
C LYS A 191 10.45 10.58 27.98
N ALA A 192 10.37 11.90 27.81
CA ALA A 192 10.58 12.55 26.52
C ALA A 192 12.08 12.68 26.28
N SER A 193 12.69 11.58 25.85
CA SER A 193 13.95 11.54 25.13
C SER A 193 14.02 10.15 24.52
N ASP A 194 14.38 10.09 23.24
CA ASP A 194 14.80 8.90 22.50
C ASP A 194 13.75 8.22 21.61
N ALA A 195 14.13 8.06 20.34
CA ALA A 195 13.35 7.63 19.19
C ALA A 195 12.62 6.29 19.38
N LYS A 196 13.06 5.50 20.37
CA LYS A 196 12.51 4.20 20.78
C LYS A 196 11.02 4.24 21.17
N GLN A 197 10.51 5.40 21.59
CA GLN A 197 9.12 5.52 22.04
C GLN A 197 8.09 5.57 20.89
N VAL A 198 8.45 6.12 19.73
CA VAL A 198 7.55 6.23 18.57
C VAL A 198 7.27 4.84 17.97
N TYR A 199 8.26 3.95 17.95
CA TYR A 199 8.13 2.56 17.47
C TYR A 199 7.20 1.70 18.33
N CYS A 200 7.26 1.86 19.65
CA CYS A 200 6.46 1.06 20.56
C CYS A 200 4.96 1.41 20.47
N CYS A 201 4.63 2.67 20.17
CA CYS A 201 3.25 3.09 19.93
C CYS A 201 2.66 2.44 18.66
N ARG A 202 3.45 2.29 17.59
CA ARG A 202 2.95 1.78 16.31
C ARG A 202 2.54 0.30 16.34
N LYS A 203 3.36 -0.57 16.96
CA LYS A 203 3.03 -2.00 17.13
C LYS A 203 1.82 -2.24 18.05
N ARG A 204 1.49 -1.30 18.93
CA ARG A 204 0.29 -1.36 19.77
C ARG A 204 -0.94 -0.89 19.00
N ILE A 205 -0.80 0.14 18.17
CA ILE A 205 -1.87 0.62 17.28
C ILE A 205 -2.31 -0.49 16.31
N GLU A 206 -1.37 -1.20 15.68
CA GLU A 206 -1.72 -2.33 14.78
C GLU A 206 -2.40 -3.49 15.52
N ARG A 207 -2.00 -3.80 16.75
CA ARG A 207 -2.65 -4.83 17.55
C ARG A 207 -4.05 -4.42 17.99
N CYS A 208 -4.22 -3.16 18.38
CA CYS A 208 -5.52 -2.61 18.74
C CYS A 208 -6.45 -2.55 17.53
N SER A 209 -5.97 -2.17 16.35
CA SER A 209 -6.80 -2.16 15.14
C SER A 209 -7.29 -3.56 14.80
N VAL A 210 -6.41 -4.56 14.78
CA VAL A 210 -6.80 -5.96 14.56
C VAL A 210 -7.81 -6.43 15.61
N ALA A 211 -7.57 -6.15 16.90
CA ALA A 211 -8.49 -6.55 17.96
C ALA A 211 -9.87 -5.89 17.83
N ILE A 212 -9.94 -4.60 17.46
CA ILE A 212 -11.19 -3.88 17.23
C ILE A 212 -11.94 -4.48 16.04
N VAL A 213 -11.26 -4.73 14.93
CA VAL A 213 -11.86 -5.35 13.75
C VAL A 213 -12.41 -6.75 14.06
N THR A 214 -11.65 -7.57 14.79
CA THR A 214 -12.12 -8.89 15.24
C THR A 214 -13.34 -8.77 16.16
N ALA A 215 -13.35 -7.82 17.09
CA ALA A 215 -14.49 -7.58 17.97
C ALA A 215 -15.75 -7.14 17.21
N VAL A 216 -15.61 -6.26 16.21
CA VAL A 216 -16.73 -5.81 15.35
C VAL A 216 -17.31 -6.99 14.56
N ILE A 217 -16.46 -7.84 13.98
CA ILE A 217 -16.93 -9.04 13.24
C ILE A 217 -17.68 -10.00 14.18
N LEU A 218 -17.15 -10.28 15.36
CA LEU A 218 -17.81 -11.14 16.35
C LEU A 218 -19.16 -10.57 16.80
N PHE A 219 -19.23 -9.26 17.06
CA PHE A 219 -20.48 -8.58 17.38
C PHE A 219 -21.51 -8.74 16.27
N LEU A 220 -21.11 -8.49 15.01
CA LEU A 220 -21.98 -8.61 13.86
C LEU A 220 -22.45 -10.05 13.62
N LEU A 221 -21.66 -11.07 14.00
CA LEU A 221 -22.08 -12.47 13.90
C LEU A 221 -23.07 -12.88 15.01
N ILE A 222 -22.85 -12.44 16.25
CA ILE A 222 -23.59 -12.94 17.43
C ILE A 222 -24.93 -12.21 17.64
N VAL A 223 -24.95 -10.89 17.51
CA VAL A 223 -26.14 -10.07 17.81
C VAL A 223 -27.37 -10.42 16.97
N PRO A 224 -27.30 -10.59 15.65
CA PRO A 224 -28.48 -10.92 14.86
C PRO A 224 -29.03 -12.31 15.20
N ILE A 225 -28.16 -13.28 15.50
CA ILE A 225 -28.59 -14.60 15.98
C ILE A 225 -29.36 -14.47 17.30
N TYR A 226 -28.84 -13.66 18.23
CA TYR A 226 -29.52 -13.38 19.50
C TYR A 226 -30.87 -12.67 19.32
N LEU A 227 -30.92 -11.63 18.48
CA LEU A 227 -32.15 -10.90 18.17
C LEU A 227 -33.21 -11.80 17.53
N LEU A 228 -32.80 -12.61 16.55
CA LEU A 228 -33.68 -13.58 15.89
C LEU A 228 -34.17 -14.64 16.90
N PHE A 229 -33.30 -15.16 17.77
CA PHE A 229 -33.69 -16.11 18.81
C PHE A 229 -34.75 -15.52 19.76
N HIS A 230 -34.57 -14.28 20.21
CA HIS A 230 -35.53 -13.64 21.12
C HIS A 230 -36.86 -13.30 20.41
N LEU A 231 -36.83 -12.96 19.12
CA LEU A 231 -38.04 -12.69 18.33
C LEU A 231 -38.85 -13.97 18.05
N ILE A 232 -38.18 -15.12 17.91
CA ILE A 232 -38.83 -16.41 17.60
C ILE A 232 -39.22 -17.18 18.87
N GLY A 233 -38.57 -16.91 20.02
CA GLY A 233 -38.83 -17.57 21.30
C GLY A 233 -40.17 -17.22 21.99
N GLY A 234 -41.03 -16.41 21.36
CA GLY A 234 -42.36 -16.08 21.87
C GLY A 234 -43.44 -17.14 21.52
N PRO A 235 -44.55 -17.25 22.27
CA PRO A 235 -45.66 -18.15 21.95
C PRO A 235 -46.26 -17.85 20.57
N ARG A 236 -46.37 -18.88 19.74
CA ARG A 236 -46.56 -18.81 18.29
C ARG A 236 -47.95 -18.45 17.80
N GLU A 237 -48.94 -18.29 18.69
CA GLU A 237 -50.34 -18.17 18.27
C GLU A 237 -50.68 -16.84 17.58
N ALA A 238 -49.72 -15.91 17.49
CA ALA A 238 -49.86 -14.68 16.71
C ALA A 238 -48.51 -14.20 16.12
N MET A 239 -47.86 -15.01 15.28
CA MET A 239 -46.78 -14.47 14.42
C MET A 239 -47.41 -13.55 13.37
N SER A 240 -47.63 -12.30 13.74
CA SER A 240 -48.22 -11.28 12.85
C SER A 240 -47.34 -11.09 11.59
N PRO A 241 -47.91 -10.66 10.44
CA PRO A 241 -47.15 -10.30 9.25
C PRO A 241 -46.00 -9.32 9.53
N HIS A 242 -46.16 -8.50 10.57
CA HIS A 242 -45.16 -7.55 11.05
C HIS A 242 -43.91 -8.22 11.62
N ALA A 243 -44.04 -9.37 12.32
CA ALA A 243 -42.88 -10.07 12.88
C ALA A 243 -41.98 -10.68 11.79
N ASN A 244 -42.58 -11.22 10.72
CA ASN A 244 -41.83 -11.72 9.57
C ASN A 244 -41.11 -10.59 8.81
N ALA A 245 -41.78 -9.45 8.64
CA ALA A 245 -41.17 -8.26 8.05
C ALA A 245 -39.98 -7.74 8.88
N VAL A 246 -40.10 -7.74 10.22
CA VAL A 246 -39.01 -7.37 11.13
C VAL A 246 -37.83 -8.33 11.02
N CYS A 247 -38.07 -9.65 10.93
CA CYS A 247 -37.01 -10.64 10.74
C CYS A 247 -36.24 -10.42 9.43
N ILE A 248 -36.95 -10.23 8.31
CA ILE A 248 -36.34 -9.91 7.01
C ILE A 248 -35.54 -8.60 7.07
N GLY A 249 -36.07 -7.59 7.77
CA GLY A 249 -35.37 -6.33 8.02
C GLY A 249 -34.05 -6.52 8.78
N ILE A 250 -34.05 -7.33 9.84
CA ILE A 250 -32.84 -7.67 10.61
C ILE A 250 -31.81 -8.39 9.72
N LEU A 251 -32.23 -9.39 8.94
CA LEU A 251 -31.36 -10.10 8.01
C LEU A 251 -30.68 -9.13 7.03
N LEU A 252 -31.45 -8.24 6.42
CA LEU A 252 -30.95 -7.29 5.44
C LEU A 252 -29.98 -6.29 6.08
N VAL A 253 -30.37 -5.68 7.21
CA VAL A 253 -29.55 -4.67 7.88
C VAL A 253 -28.23 -5.27 8.36
N PHE A 254 -28.25 -6.42 9.04
CA PHE A 254 -27.01 -7.03 9.53
C PHE A 254 -26.13 -7.58 8.41
N THR A 255 -26.71 -8.06 7.30
CA THR A 255 -25.92 -8.47 6.12
C THR A 255 -25.23 -7.29 5.46
N LEU A 256 -25.91 -6.14 5.37
CA LEU A 256 -25.31 -4.88 4.89
C LEU A 256 -24.23 -4.36 5.84
N LEU A 257 -24.46 -4.39 7.15
CA LEU A 257 -23.47 -3.98 8.15
C LEU A 257 -22.24 -4.89 8.13
N PHE A 258 -22.41 -6.20 7.99
CA PHE A 258 -21.31 -7.16 7.83
C PHE A 258 -20.50 -6.87 6.56
N SER A 259 -21.17 -6.67 5.43
CA SER A 259 -20.52 -6.34 4.15
C SER A 259 -19.78 -5.01 4.24
N ALA A 260 -20.37 -4.01 4.89
CA ALA A 260 -19.75 -2.71 5.12
C ALA A 260 -18.55 -2.82 6.07
N ALA A 261 -18.65 -3.61 7.14
CA ALA A 261 -17.55 -3.83 8.06
C ALA A 261 -16.38 -4.56 7.39
N MET A 262 -16.65 -5.64 6.64
CA MET A 262 -15.59 -6.30 5.89
C MET A 262 -14.98 -5.38 4.84
N SER A 263 -15.79 -4.61 4.11
CA SER A 263 -15.26 -3.62 3.17
C SER A 263 -14.35 -2.63 3.91
N LEU A 264 -14.83 -1.96 4.96
CA LEU A 264 -14.13 -0.86 5.63
C LEU A 264 -12.93 -1.29 6.50
N PHE A 265 -12.93 -2.53 6.98
CA PHE A 265 -11.96 -3.01 7.96
C PHE A 265 -11.06 -4.14 7.45
N THR A 266 -11.31 -4.68 6.26
CA THR A 266 -10.50 -5.77 5.67
C THR A 266 -10.14 -5.47 4.22
N SER A 267 -9.02 -6.01 3.74
CA SER A 267 -8.55 -5.85 2.35
C SER A 267 -9.25 -6.79 1.38
N ALA A 268 -10.48 -7.19 1.68
CA ALA A 268 -11.21 -8.17 0.91
C ALA A 268 -11.53 -7.62 -0.49
N LYS A 269 -11.24 -8.40 -1.53
CA LYS A 269 -11.61 -8.05 -2.90
C LYS A 269 -13.12 -8.02 -3.05
N LYS A 270 -13.62 -7.28 -4.04
CA LYS A 270 -15.07 -7.14 -4.31
C LYS A 270 -15.81 -8.49 -4.34
N HIS A 271 -15.20 -9.51 -4.96
CA HIS A 271 -15.80 -10.85 -5.05
C HIS A 271 -15.75 -11.63 -3.72
N GLU A 272 -14.73 -11.39 -2.88
CA GLU A 272 -14.62 -11.99 -1.55
C GLU A 272 -15.68 -11.41 -0.61
N ILE A 273 -15.93 -10.09 -0.68
CA ILE A 273 -17.00 -9.43 0.09
C ILE A 273 -18.37 -10.00 -0.27
N LEU A 274 -18.66 -10.16 -1.57
CA LEU A 274 -19.93 -10.72 -2.03
C LEU A 274 -20.10 -12.19 -1.61
N GLY A 275 -19.04 -12.99 -1.71
CA GLY A 275 -19.07 -14.40 -1.29
C GLY A 275 -19.34 -14.54 0.21
N ALA A 276 -18.67 -13.75 1.03
CA ALA A 276 -18.87 -13.77 2.48
C ALA A 276 -20.25 -13.20 2.89
N ALA A 277 -20.75 -12.17 2.20
CA ALA A 277 -22.10 -11.65 2.43
C ALA A 277 -23.18 -12.70 2.12
N ALA A 278 -23.01 -13.45 1.03
CA ALA A 278 -23.90 -14.55 0.66
C ALA A 278 -23.84 -15.68 1.70
N ALA A 279 -22.63 -16.08 2.13
CA ALA A 279 -22.44 -17.10 3.16
C ALA A 279 -23.08 -16.68 4.50
N TYR A 280 -22.87 -15.43 4.92
CA TYR A 280 -23.45 -14.89 6.13
C TYR A 280 -24.98 -14.83 6.09
N CYS A 281 -25.54 -14.36 4.97
CA CYS A 281 -26.98 -14.36 4.74
C CYS A 281 -27.56 -15.79 4.79
N ALA A 282 -26.90 -16.76 4.14
CA ALA A 282 -27.31 -18.16 4.16
C ALA A 282 -27.35 -18.73 5.59
N VAL A 283 -26.34 -18.45 6.42
CA VAL A 283 -26.30 -18.90 7.82
C VAL A 283 -27.49 -18.35 8.61
N LEU A 284 -27.78 -17.05 8.48
CA LEU A 284 -28.90 -16.44 9.20
C LEU A 284 -30.26 -16.96 8.72
N VAL A 285 -30.44 -17.18 7.41
CA VAL A 285 -31.68 -17.75 6.85
C VAL A 285 -31.88 -19.20 7.30
N VAL A 286 -30.83 -20.02 7.32
CA VAL A 286 -30.88 -21.39 7.83
C VAL A 286 -31.20 -21.41 9.33
N PHE A 287 -30.62 -20.51 10.12
CA PHE A 287 -30.95 -20.38 11.53
C PHE A 287 -32.41 -20.01 11.74
N LEU A 288 -32.94 -19.04 10.99
CA LEU A 288 -34.35 -18.68 10.99
C LEU A 288 -35.25 -19.88 10.65
N GLY A 289 -34.89 -20.66 9.63
CA GLY A 289 -35.62 -21.87 9.24
C GLY A 289 -35.60 -22.98 10.29
N ASN A 290 -34.45 -23.21 10.93
CA ASN A 290 -34.27 -24.29 11.91
C ASN A 290 -34.89 -23.97 13.27
N VAL A 291 -34.68 -22.76 13.81
CA VAL A 291 -35.36 -22.33 15.04
C VAL A 291 -36.88 -22.27 14.80
N GLY A 292 -37.30 -21.91 13.59
CA GLY A 292 -38.69 -22.02 13.15
C GLY A 292 -39.26 -23.44 13.25
N ASN A 293 -38.48 -24.50 13.10
CA ASN A 293 -38.98 -25.88 13.21
C ASN A 293 -38.97 -26.41 14.65
N VAL A 294 -37.94 -26.09 15.44
CA VAL A 294 -37.80 -26.57 16.84
C VAL A 294 -38.89 -25.99 17.75
N SER A 295 -39.32 -24.75 17.51
CA SER A 295 -40.42 -24.12 18.27
C SER A 295 -41.82 -24.50 17.76
N ALA A 296 -41.94 -25.41 16.78
CA ALA A 296 -43.21 -25.88 16.22
C ALA A 296 -43.56 -27.32 16.64
N SER A 297 -42.60 -28.04 17.24
CA SER A 297 -42.73 -29.37 17.83
C SER A 297 -42.84 -29.28 19.35
#